data_AF-A0A7J7LW11-F1
#
_entry.id   AF-A0A7J7LW11-F1
#
_cell.length_a   1.000
_cell.length_b   1.000
_cell.length_c   1.000
_cell.angle_alpha   90.00
_cell.angle_beta   90.00
_cell.angle_gamma   90.00
#
_symmetry.space_group_name_H-M   'P 1'
#
loop_
_entity.id
_entity.type
_entity.pdbx_description
1 polymer ?
#
loop_
_entity_poly.entity_id
_entity_poly.type
_entity_poly.pdbx_seq_one_letter_code
_entity_poly.pdbx_strand_id
1 'polypeptide(L)'
;MNEREGLILGVEVDINGGSYTSQLVALEEKKDMVNGANLEDGRLVKLQIIMLTMPQVEGGSNFSIKLIWSQTLLYDTSQFSLSIPFSFPSYVNPIGNNISRREKIHLNVNSGSGIEPTCKATTHPLKEVRRHTGQVCFSYEADVSMWSRTNFGFSYTISSDEIFGGLLLQSPDAHDFDQRDMFCFYLFPGSTPVEK
;
A
#
# COMPACT_ATOMS: atom_id res chain seq x y z
N MET A 1 0.99 3.70 17.20
CA MET A 1 0.13 3.77 16.00
C MET A 1 -0.32 2.35 15.71
N ASN A 2 -1.61 2.04 15.84
CA ASN A 2 -2.11 0.69 15.59
C ASN A 2 -2.23 0.50 14.08
N GLU A 3 -1.39 -0.35 13.50
CA GLU A 3 -1.43 -0.69 12.07
C GLU A 3 -2.57 -1.68 11.82
N ARG A 4 -3.43 -1.44 10.82
CA ARG A 4 -4.43 -2.42 10.38
C ARG A 4 -3.77 -3.39 9.41
N GLU A 5 -4.11 -4.67 9.51
CA GLU A 5 -3.59 -5.70 8.63
C GLU A 5 -4.15 -5.50 7.21
N GLY A 6 -3.26 -5.33 6.24
CA GLY A 6 -3.59 -5.34 4.82
C GLY A 6 -3.69 -6.77 4.28
N LEU A 7 -4.48 -6.94 3.22
CA LEU A 7 -4.69 -8.20 2.54
C LEU A 7 -4.02 -8.15 1.17
N ILE A 8 -3.14 -9.11 0.91
CA ILE A 8 -2.43 -9.19 -0.37
C ILE A 8 -3.37 -9.83 -1.39
N LEU A 9 -3.60 -9.10 -2.49
CA LEU A 9 -4.51 -9.47 -3.55
C LEU A 9 -3.80 -10.25 -4.65
N GLY A 10 -2.52 -9.95 -4.90
CA GLY A 10 -1.74 -10.65 -5.92
C GLY A 10 -0.28 -10.24 -5.96
N VAL A 11 0.53 -11.12 -6.54
CA VAL A 11 1.94 -10.89 -6.90
C VAL A 11 2.11 -11.25 -8.36
N GLU A 12 2.63 -10.30 -9.15
CA GLU A 12 2.99 -10.49 -10.55
C GLU A 12 4.50 -10.34 -10.70
N VAL A 13 5.09 -11.19 -11.54
CA VAL A 13 6.53 -11.24 -11.81
C VAL A 13 6.73 -11.27 -13.32
N ASP A 14 7.56 -10.38 -13.84
CA ASP A 14 7.99 -10.41 -15.23
C ASP A 14 9.51 -10.65 -15.31
N ILE A 15 9.90 -11.64 -16.12
CA ILE A 15 11.28 -12.01 -16.41
C ILE A 15 11.44 -12.11 -17.93
N ASN A 16 12.16 -11.17 -18.54
CA ASN A 16 12.41 -11.15 -19.99
C ASN A 16 11.15 -11.35 -20.86
N GLY A 17 10.00 -10.80 -20.45
CA GLY A 17 8.72 -10.92 -21.16
C GLY A 17 7.94 -12.22 -20.88
N GLY A 18 8.46 -13.11 -20.02
CA GLY A 18 7.68 -14.17 -19.39
C GLY A 18 7.01 -13.64 -18.12
N SER A 19 5.67 -13.73 -18.06
CA SER A 19 4.89 -13.29 -16.90
C SER A 19 4.45 -14.47 -16.03
N TYR A 20 4.65 -14.37 -14.72
CA TYR A 20 4.22 -15.32 -13.70
C TYR A 20 3.33 -14.60 -12.68
N THR A 21 2.15 -15.14 -12.42
CA THR A 21 1.18 -14.53 -11.50
C THR A 21 0.80 -15.52 -10.40
N SER A 22 0.77 -15.08 -9.15
CA SER A 22 0.26 -15.91 -8.06
C SER A 22 -1.25 -16.13 -8.23
N GLN A 23 -1.72 -17.37 -8.13
CA GLN A 23 -3.13 -17.64 -7.85
C GLN A 23 -3.31 -17.72 -6.34
N LEU A 24 -4.28 -17.00 -5.79
CA LEU A 24 -4.65 -17.10 -4.38
C LEU A 24 -5.30 -18.47 -4.15
N VAL A 25 -4.48 -19.48 -3.87
CA VAL A 25 -4.97 -20.79 -3.45
C VAL A 25 -5.31 -20.68 -1.97
N ALA A 26 -6.55 -20.99 -1.59
CA ALA A 26 -6.90 -21.13 -0.19
C ALA A 26 -5.93 -22.13 0.44
N LEU A 27 -5.15 -21.68 1.41
CA LEU A 27 -4.29 -22.58 2.17
C LEU A 27 -5.24 -23.50 2.94
N GLU A 28 -5.55 -24.67 2.40
CA GLU A 28 -6.04 -25.77 3.23
C GLU A 28 -5.04 -25.87 4.38
N GLU A 29 -5.55 -25.75 5.61
CA GLU A 29 -4.76 -25.75 6.82
C GLU A 29 -3.93 -27.05 6.87
N LYS A 30 -2.72 -27.01 6.30
CA LYS A 30 -1.69 -28.01 6.55
C LYS A 30 -1.20 -27.77 7.97
N LYS A 31 -2.00 -28.28 8.90
CA LYS A 31 -1.50 -28.82 10.15
C LYS A 31 -0.35 -29.77 9.78
N ASP A 32 0.75 -29.67 10.51
CA ASP A 32 1.98 -30.46 10.35
C ASP A 32 3.07 -29.76 9.51
N MET A 33 3.74 -28.77 10.13
CA MET A 33 5.19 -28.87 10.39
C MET A 33 5.68 -27.62 11.17
N VAL A 34 5.40 -27.55 12.47
CA VAL A 34 6.25 -26.82 13.42
C VAL A 34 6.44 -27.72 14.63
N ASN A 35 7.40 -28.64 14.52
CA ASN A 35 7.96 -29.26 15.71
C ASN A 35 8.96 -28.27 16.31
N GLY A 36 8.58 -27.74 17.48
CA GLY A 36 9.53 -27.38 18.54
C GLY A 36 10.21 -26.03 18.44
N ALA A 37 9.52 -25.00 18.93
CA ALA A 37 10.11 -24.06 19.87
C ALA A 37 8.98 -23.41 20.68
N ASN A 38 8.95 -23.66 21.99
CA ASN A 38 8.08 -22.96 22.93
C ASN A 38 8.27 -21.45 22.76
N LEU A 39 7.26 -20.75 22.25
CA LEU A 39 7.22 -19.30 22.28
C LEU A 39 6.32 -18.89 23.44
N GLU A 40 6.97 -18.36 24.47
CA GLU A 40 6.30 -17.71 25.58
C GLU A 40 5.44 -16.53 25.10
N ASP A 41 4.42 -16.30 25.92
CA ASP A 41 3.32 -15.37 25.82
C ASP A 41 3.75 -13.96 25.38
N GLY A 42 3.61 -13.69 24.09
CA GLY A 42 3.77 -12.38 23.49
C GLY A 42 2.87 -12.32 22.27
N ARG A 43 1.99 -11.31 22.19
CA ARG A 43 1.04 -11.11 21.08
C ARG A 43 1.74 -11.26 19.73
N LEU A 44 1.61 -12.42 19.13
CA LEU A 44 2.08 -12.70 17.78
C LEU A 44 1.17 -11.96 16.82
N VAL A 45 1.61 -10.79 16.35
CA VAL A 45 1.07 -10.21 15.13
C VAL A 45 1.31 -11.26 14.05
N LYS A 46 0.23 -11.76 13.43
CA LYS A 46 0.32 -12.78 12.39
C LYS A 46 0.91 -12.14 11.14
N LEU A 47 2.24 -12.07 11.09
CA LEU A 47 3.00 -11.60 9.94
C LEU A 47 2.73 -12.56 8.77
N GLN A 48 1.93 -12.13 7.80
CA GLN A 48 1.83 -12.82 6.52
C GLN A 48 3.08 -12.47 5.69
N ILE A 49 4.11 -13.29 5.80
CA ILE A 49 5.32 -13.15 4.98
C ILE A 49 5.04 -13.80 3.63
N ILE A 50 5.13 -13.02 2.55
CA ILE A 50 5.20 -13.58 1.20
C ILE A 50 6.66 -13.80 0.85
N MET A 51 6.99 -15.06 0.59
CA MET A 51 8.28 -15.44 0.05
C MET A 51 8.09 -15.87 -1.40
N LEU A 52 8.86 -15.25 -2.28
CA LEU A 52 8.84 -15.52 -3.70
C LEU A 52 10.20 -16.12 -4.07
N THR A 53 10.21 -17.42 -4.37
CA THR A 53 11.42 -18.12 -4.76
C THR A 53 11.53 -18.13 -6.28
N MET A 54 12.59 -17.51 -6.80
CA MET A 54 12.84 -17.41 -8.23
C MET A 54 13.69 -18.57 -8.74
N PRO A 55 13.40 -19.11 -9.94
CA PRO A 55 14.30 -20.04 -10.62
C PRO A 55 15.59 -19.33 -11.07
N GLN A 56 16.56 -20.10 -11.55
CA GLN A 56 17.78 -19.52 -12.14
C GLN A 56 17.39 -18.63 -13.33
N VAL A 57 17.85 -17.38 -13.31
CA VAL A 57 17.64 -16.40 -14.38
C VAL A 57 18.95 -16.13 -15.11
N GLU A 58 18.86 -15.85 -16.41
CA GLU A 58 20.04 -15.50 -17.21
C GLU A 58 20.63 -14.16 -16.76
N GLY A 59 21.95 -14.04 -16.79
CA GLY A 59 22.63 -12.79 -16.46
C GLY A 59 22.25 -11.67 -17.43
N GLY A 60 21.97 -10.47 -16.90
CA GLY A 60 21.53 -9.32 -17.70
C GLY A 60 20.03 -9.26 -17.99
N SER A 61 19.25 -10.19 -17.45
CA SER A 61 17.79 -10.17 -17.54
C SER A 61 17.18 -8.98 -16.79
N ASN A 62 16.10 -8.43 -17.33
CA ASN A 62 15.27 -7.47 -16.62
C ASN A 62 14.27 -8.20 -15.75
N PHE A 63 14.08 -7.68 -14.55
CA PHE A 63 13.24 -8.29 -13.54
C PHE A 63 12.27 -7.26 -12.96
N SER A 64 10.98 -7.60 -12.96
CA SER A 64 9.92 -6.76 -12.41
C SER A 64 9.09 -7.57 -11.43
N ILE A 65 8.82 -6.99 -10.24
CA ILE A 65 7.85 -7.51 -9.29
C ILE A 65 6.80 -6.43 -9.07
N LYS A 66 5.53 -6.82 -9.17
CA LYS A 66 4.38 -6.01 -8.79
C LYS A 66 3.62 -6.72 -7.68
N LEU A 67 3.51 -6.04 -6.54
CA LEU A 67 2.70 -6.46 -5.40
C LEU A 67 1.41 -5.64 -5.39
N ILE A 68 0.27 -6.31 -5.24
CA ILE A 68 -1.05 -5.69 -5.15
C ILE A 68 -1.66 -6.08 -3.79
N TRP A 69 -2.12 -5.09 -3.04
CA TRP A 69 -2.69 -5.29 -1.71
C TRP A 69 -3.76 -4.23 -1.44
N SER A 70 -4.67 -4.54 -0.53
CA SER A 70 -5.69 -3.59 -0.05
C SER A 70 -5.70 -3.56 1.47
N GLN A 71 -6.08 -2.41 2.03
CA GLN A 71 -6.28 -2.28 3.48
C GLN A 71 -7.32 -1.21 3.77
N THR A 72 -8.01 -1.35 4.90
CA THR A 72 -8.87 -0.28 5.39
C THR A 72 -8.01 0.80 6.05
N LEU A 73 -8.23 2.06 5.68
CA LEU A 73 -7.55 3.19 6.31
C LEU A 73 -8.05 3.40 7.75
N LEU A 74 -7.14 3.75 8.65
CA LEU A 74 -7.50 4.15 10.00
C LEU A 74 -8.00 5.61 9.98
N TYR A 75 -9.21 5.83 10.50
CA TYR A 75 -9.71 7.15 10.85
C TYR A 75 -9.55 7.34 12.36
N ASP A 76 -8.67 8.26 12.74
CA ASP A 76 -8.36 8.59 14.13
C ASP A 76 -8.08 10.09 14.23
N THR A 77 -8.42 10.72 15.35
CA THR A 77 -8.18 12.15 15.59
C THR A 77 -8.67 13.03 14.41
N SER A 78 -9.84 12.69 13.89
CA SER A 78 -10.50 13.36 12.75
C SER A 78 -9.73 13.36 11.43
N GLN A 79 -8.79 12.42 11.23
CA GLN A 79 -8.01 12.27 10.00
C GLN A 79 -7.88 10.81 9.55
N PHE A 80 -7.76 10.61 8.25
CA PHE A 80 -7.34 9.34 7.67
C PHE A 80 -5.82 9.28 7.65
N SER A 81 -5.28 8.12 8.01
CA SER A 81 -3.83 7.88 7.99
C SER A 81 -3.51 6.61 7.23
N LEU A 82 -2.52 6.70 6.35
CA LEU A 82 -1.92 5.62 5.59
C LEU A 82 -0.46 5.50 6.01
N SER A 83 -0.06 4.32 6.49
CA SER A 83 1.34 3.95 6.73
C SER A 83 1.62 2.69 5.93
N ILE A 84 2.62 2.75 5.06
CA ILE A 84 3.09 1.62 4.27
C ILE A 84 4.57 1.43 4.59
N PRO A 85 5.00 0.23 5.01
CA PRO A 85 6.41 -0.11 5.05
C PRO A 85 7.05 0.14 3.68
N PHE A 86 7.91 1.15 3.61
CA PHE A 86 8.56 1.62 2.38
C PHE A 86 10.06 1.77 2.63
N SER A 87 10.63 0.78 3.32
CA SER A 87 12.05 0.73 3.60
C SER A 87 12.66 -0.49 2.91
N PHE A 88 13.81 -0.29 2.30
CA PHE A 88 14.57 -1.37 1.67
C PHE A 88 15.71 -1.77 2.60
N PRO A 89 15.89 -3.07 2.89
CA PRO A 89 17.02 -3.54 3.68
C PRO A 89 18.36 -3.17 3.03
N SER A 90 19.36 -2.91 3.86
CA SER A 90 20.70 -2.47 3.41
C SER A 90 21.39 -3.46 2.46
N TYR A 91 21.05 -4.75 2.56
CA TYR A 91 21.56 -5.81 1.70
C TYR A 91 20.92 -5.88 0.31
N VAL A 92 19.88 -5.08 0.03
CA VAL A 92 19.23 -4.99 -1.29
C VAL A 92 19.99 -4.04 -2.23
N ASN A 93 21.12 -3.49 -1.79
CA ASN A 93 21.98 -2.68 -2.65
C ASN A 93 22.83 -3.59 -3.56
N PRO A 94 22.66 -3.52 -4.89
CA PRO A 94 23.46 -4.32 -5.80
C PRO A 94 24.95 -3.94 -5.71
N ILE A 95 25.80 -4.96 -5.75
CA ILE A 95 27.25 -4.81 -5.72
C ILE A 95 27.71 -4.42 -7.12
N GLY A 96 27.96 -3.13 -7.35
CA GLY A 96 28.45 -2.62 -8.62
C GLY A 96 28.62 -1.10 -8.61
N ASN A 97 29.60 -0.61 -9.36
CA ASN A 97 29.81 0.83 -9.52
C ASN A 97 28.76 1.41 -10.49
N ASN A 98 28.28 2.64 -10.26
CA ASN A 98 27.40 3.40 -11.15
C ASN A 98 25.99 2.83 -11.42
N ILE A 99 25.38 2.15 -10.45
CA ILE A 99 23.98 1.71 -10.57
C ILE A 99 23.05 2.88 -10.25
N SER A 100 22.34 3.39 -11.25
CA SER A 100 21.30 4.40 -11.04
C SER A 100 20.13 3.80 -10.26
N ARG A 101 19.68 4.49 -9.22
CA ARG A 101 18.49 4.11 -8.45
C ARG A 101 17.51 5.25 -8.54
N ARG A 102 16.24 4.90 -8.72
CA ARG A 102 15.17 5.86 -8.83
C ARG A 102 14.02 5.44 -7.94
N GLU A 103 13.52 6.38 -7.17
CA GLU A 103 12.33 6.22 -6.37
C GLU A 103 11.19 7.01 -7.00
N LYS A 104 10.02 6.36 -7.07
CA LYS A 104 8.81 6.97 -7.60
C LYS A 104 7.61 6.64 -6.72
N ILE A 105 6.86 7.66 -6.34
CA ILE A 105 5.61 7.52 -5.60
C ILE A 105 4.52 8.22 -6.39
N HIS A 106 3.40 7.54 -6.59
CA HIS A 106 2.15 8.14 -7.03
C HIS A 106 1.08 7.87 -5.97
N LEU A 107 0.38 8.92 -5.56
CA LEU A 107 -0.68 8.83 -4.58
C LEU A 107 -1.95 9.46 -5.14
N ASN A 108 -2.99 8.67 -5.28
CA ASN A 108 -4.33 9.14 -5.66
C ASN A 108 -5.24 9.04 -4.45
N VAL A 109 -5.80 10.17 -4.01
CA VAL A 109 -6.74 10.23 -2.89
C VAL A 109 -8.10 10.58 -3.46
N ASN A 110 -9.08 9.72 -3.22
CA ASN A 110 -10.48 9.95 -3.55
C ASN A 110 -11.29 9.92 -2.24
N SER A 111 -12.00 11.00 -1.95
CA SER A 111 -12.81 11.12 -0.73
C SER A 111 -14.13 10.35 -0.81
N GLY A 112 -14.58 9.97 -2.01
CA GLY A 112 -15.89 9.37 -2.26
C GLY A 112 -17.07 10.33 -2.10
N SER A 113 -16.89 11.43 -1.34
CA SER A 113 -17.95 12.36 -0.95
C SER A 113 -18.10 13.57 -1.87
N GLY A 114 -17.21 13.72 -2.86
CA GLY A 114 -17.09 14.95 -3.65
C GLY A 114 -16.45 16.12 -2.88
N ILE A 115 -16.27 16.00 -1.56
CA ILE A 115 -15.57 16.98 -0.73
C ILE A 115 -14.07 16.82 -0.93
N GLU A 116 -13.38 17.92 -1.20
CA GLU A 116 -11.95 17.86 -1.46
C GLU A 116 -11.15 17.45 -0.21
N PRO A 117 -10.28 16.43 -0.31
CA PRO A 117 -9.41 16.06 0.78
C PRO A 117 -8.33 17.13 1.01
N THR A 118 -8.06 17.43 2.28
CA THR A 118 -6.98 18.32 2.71
C THR A 118 -5.82 17.49 3.27
N CYS A 119 -4.65 17.59 2.62
CA CYS A 119 -3.43 16.93 3.09
C CYS A 119 -2.98 17.53 4.43
N LYS A 120 -2.58 16.68 5.38
CA LYS A 120 -2.10 17.08 6.71
C LYS A 120 -0.63 16.80 6.89
N ALA A 121 -0.20 15.57 6.65
CA ALA A 121 1.19 15.18 6.82
C ALA A 121 1.64 14.22 5.71
N THR A 122 2.90 14.39 5.31
CA THR A 122 3.58 13.53 4.34
C THR A 122 4.99 13.24 4.82
N THR A 123 5.41 11.99 4.75
CA THR A 123 6.80 11.58 5.05
C THR A 123 7.77 11.85 3.89
N HIS A 124 7.24 11.95 2.67
CA HIS A 124 7.99 12.17 1.44
C HIS A 124 7.57 13.50 0.81
N PRO A 125 8.46 14.18 0.06
CA PRO A 125 8.19 15.50 -0.54
C PRO A 125 7.29 15.37 -1.79
N LEU A 126 6.01 15.06 -1.55
CA LEU A 126 4.99 14.88 -2.56
C LEU A 126 4.63 16.24 -3.22
N LYS A 127 4.54 16.25 -4.54
CA LYS A 127 4.05 17.39 -5.34
C LYS A 127 2.64 17.10 -5.84
N GLU A 128 1.72 18.03 -5.63
CA GLU A 128 0.37 17.94 -6.20
C GLU A 128 0.45 18.02 -7.73
N VAL A 129 -0.22 17.10 -8.42
CA VAL A 129 -0.21 16.98 -9.89
C VAL A 129 -1.55 17.40 -10.47
N ARG A 130 -2.64 17.00 -9.83
CA ARG A 130 -4.02 17.26 -10.28
C ARG A 130 -4.97 17.27 -9.10
N ARG A 131 -6.03 18.06 -9.25
CA ARG A 131 -7.12 18.20 -8.30
C ARG A 131 -8.44 18.27 -9.08
N HIS A 132 -9.41 17.48 -8.63
CA HIS A 132 -10.77 17.42 -9.15
C HIS A 132 -11.75 17.32 -7.97
N THR A 133 -13.05 17.45 -8.23
CA THR A 133 -14.09 17.31 -7.20
C THR A 133 -13.93 16.00 -6.44
N GLY A 134 -13.60 16.08 -5.15
CA GLY A 134 -13.38 14.93 -4.28
C GLY A 134 -12.07 14.15 -4.51
N GLN A 135 -11.21 14.55 -5.43
CA GLN A 135 -9.97 13.82 -5.75
C GLN A 135 -8.74 14.75 -5.78
N VAL A 136 -7.63 14.27 -5.22
CA VAL A 136 -6.32 14.89 -5.41
C VAL A 136 -5.28 13.82 -5.73
N CYS A 137 -4.34 14.14 -6.60
CA CYS A 137 -3.23 13.26 -6.94
C CYS A 137 -1.89 13.94 -6.67
N PHE A 138 -0.97 13.17 -6.11
CA PHE A 138 0.39 13.60 -5.83
C PHE A 138 1.42 12.69 -6.50
N SER A 139 2.60 13.24 -6.72
CA SER A 139 3.75 12.48 -7.24
C SER A 139 5.05 12.87 -6.55
N TYR A 140 5.97 11.94 -6.50
CA TYR A 140 7.37 12.16 -6.16
C TYR A 140 8.21 11.28 -7.09
N GLU A 141 9.28 11.85 -7.65
CA GLU A 141 10.28 11.12 -8.44
C GLU A 141 11.65 11.72 -8.13
N ALA A 142 12.61 10.88 -7.78
CA ALA A 142 13.98 11.29 -7.53
C ALA A 142 14.97 10.18 -7.90
N ASP A 143 16.11 10.56 -8.45
CA ASP A 143 17.27 9.67 -8.52
C ASP A 143 17.97 9.72 -7.14
N VAL A 144 18.19 8.55 -6.54
CA VAL A 144 18.67 8.41 -5.16
C VAL A 144 20.01 7.67 -5.11
N SER A 145 20.90 8.10 -4.20
CA SER A 145 22.17 7.42 -3.97
C SER A 145 22.03 6.20 -3.04
N MET A 146 20.93 6.11 -2.30
CA MET A 146 20.55 5.00 -1.43
C MET A 146 19.03 4.94 -1.33
N TRP A 147 18.48 3.74 -1.15
CA TRP A 147 17.05 3.56 -0.94
C TRP A 147 16.57 4.22 0.36
N SER A 148 15.31 4.66 0.35
CA SER A 148 14.63 5.21 1.51
C SER A 148 14.66 4.23 2.67
N ARG A 149 14.94 4.76 3.85
CA ARG A 149 14.88 4.05 5.14
C ARG A 149 13.65 4.45 5.94
N THR A 150 12.76 5.23 5.33
CA THR A 150 11.60 5.83 5.97
C THR A 150 10.35 5.21 5.38
N ASN A 151 9.47 4.69 6.24
CA ASN A 151 8.17 4.21 5.82
C ASN A 151 7.37 5.33 5.16
N PHE A 152 6.52 4.96 4.20
CA PHE A 152 5.62 5.91 3.58
C PHE A 152 4.44 6.18 4.52
N GLY A 153 4.43 7.36 5.13
CA GLY A 153 3.30 7.92 5.85
C GLY A 153 2.63 9.06 5.09
N PHE A 154 1.30 9.03 5.06
CA PHE A 154 0.43 10.06 4.49
C PHE A 154 -0.83 10.22 5.36
N SER A 155 -1.29 11.45 5.57
CA SER A 155 -2.59 11.70 6.20
C SER A 155 -3.36 12.84 5.57
N TYR A 156 -4.69 12.72 5.61
CA TYR A 156 -5.60 13.71 5.07
C TYR A 156 -6.90 13.79 5.89
N THR A 157 -7.60 14.91 5.76
CA THR A 157 -8.92 15.12 6.35
C THR A 157 -9.94 15.43 5.26
N ILE A 158 -11.20 15.13 5.56
CA ILE A 158 -12.36 15.58 4.81
C ILE A 158 -13.18 16.38 5.81
N SER A 159 -13.37 17.67 5.58
CA SER A 159 -14.17 18.51 6.48
C SER A 159 -15.64 18.41 6.08
N SER A 160 -16.48 17.88 6.96
CA SER A 160 -17.93 17.93 6.84
C SER A 160 -18.54 18.18 8.21
N ASP A 161 -19.53 19.06 8.28
CA ASP A 161 -20.31 19.32 9.50
C ASP A 161 -21.38 18.25 9.73
N GLU A 162 -21.68 17.46 8.69
CA GLU A 162 -22.73 16.43 8.70
C GLU A 162 -22.11 15.02 8.70
N ILE A 163 -22.86 14.05 9.23
CA ILE A 163 -22.51 12.64 9.06
C ILE A 163 -22.59 12.33 7.56
N PHE A 164 -21.47 11.90 6.99
CA PHE A 164 -21.39 11.58 5.57
C PHE A 164 -21.15 10.09 5.39
N GLY A 165 -21.99 9.43 4.60
CA GLY A 165 -21.81 8.04 4.24
C GLY A 165 -22.16 7.78 2.79
N GLY A 166 -21.60 6.73 2.23
CA GLY A 166 -21.80 6.41 0.82
C GLY A 166 -21.34 5.01 0.45
N LEU A 167 -21.61 4.68 -0.80
CA LEU A 167 -21.11 3.49 -1.47
C LEU A 167 -20.09 3.94 -2.52
N LEU A 168 -18.85 3.51 -2.37
CA LEU A 168 -17.85 3.59 -3.43
C LEU A 168 -17.96 2.31 -4.25
N LEU A 169 -18.17 2.43 -5.56
CA LEU A 169 -18.02 1.34 -6.52
C LEU A 169 -16.88 1.74 -7.47
N GLN A 170 -15.86 0.91 -7.55
CA GLN A 170 -14.70 1.13 -8.39
C GLN A 170 -14.49 -0.08 -9.27
N SER A 171 -14.59 0.12 -10.58
CA SER A 171 -14.23 -0.89 -11.56
C SER A 171 -12.72 -1.09 -11.61
N PRO A 172 -12.26 -2.32 -11.92
CA PRO A 172 -10.85 -2.62 -12.03
C PRO A 172 -10.22 -1.82 -13.18
N ASP A 173 -8.94 -1.48 -13.04
CA ASP A 173 -8.17 -0.97 -14.17
C ASP A 173 -7.97 -2.09 -15.20
N ALA A 174 -7.77 -1.71 -16.47
CA ALA A 174 -7.55 -2.69 -17.56
C ALA A 174 -6.33 -3.60 -17.34
N HIS A 175 -5.43 -3.22 -16.42
CA HIS A 175 -4.21 -3.96 -16.07
C HIS A 175 -4.28 -4.63 -14.71
N ASP A 176 -5.44 -4.62 -14.05
CA ASP A 176 -5.65 -5.31 -12.78
C ASP A 176 -5.83 -6.81 -13.03
N PHE A 177 -5.05 -7.64 -12.34
CA PHE A 177 -5.04 -9.06 -12.60
C PHE A 177 -6.37 -9.77 -12.29
N ASP A 178 -7.00 -9.41 -11.17
CA ASP A 178 -8.20 -10.09 -10.71
C ASP A 178 -9.48 -9.60 -11.41
N GLN A 179 -9.42 -8.47 -12.12
CA GLN A 179 -10.53 -7.83 -12.84
C GLN A 179 -11.81 -7.77 -11.98
N ARG A 180 -11.65 -7.52 -10.67
CA ARG A 180 -12.78 -7.46 -9.73
C ARG A 180 -13.23 -6.03 -9.50
N ASP A 181 -14.53 -5.80 -9.60
CA ASP A 181 -15.12 -4.58 -9.07
C ASP A 181 -14.92 -4.54 -7.55
N MET A 182 -14.43 -3.41 -7.05
CA MET A 182 -14.38 -3.11 -5.63
C MET A 182 -15.63 -2.32 -5.24
N PHE A 183 -16.29 -2.74 -4.17
CA PHE A 183 -17.29 -1.90 -3.51
C PHE A 183 -16.90 -1.67 -2.05
N CYS A 184 -17.19 -0.48 -1.53
CA CYS A 184 -16.91 -0.11 -0.15
C CYS A 184 -18.04 0.77 0.38
N PHE A 185 -18.68 0.32 1.47
CA PHE A 185 -19.54 1.18 2.27
C PHE A 185 -18.68 1.94 3.26
N TYR A 186 -18.80 3.25 3.28
CA TYR A 186 -18.07 4.09 4.21
C TYR A 186 -19.04 5.04 4.91
N LEU A 187 -18.71 5.34 6.17
CA LEU A 187 -19.45 6.27 7.01
C LEU A 187 -18.43 7.04 7.83
N PHE A 188 -18.53 8.36 7.80
CA PHE A 188 -17.67 9.26 8.55
C PHE A 188 -18.52 10.12 9.47
N PRO A 189 -18.12 10.27 10.75
CA PRO A 189 -18.82 11.15 11.65
C PRO A 189 -18.64 12.60 11.19
N GLY A 190 -19.72 13.38 11.29
CA GLY A 190 -19.64 14.83 11.11
C GLY A 190 -18.79 15.48 12.20
N SER A 191 -18.29 16.67 11.92
CA SER A 191 -17.55 17.47 12.88
C SER A 191 -18.50 17.89 14.00
N THR A 192 -18.42 17.26 15.19
CA THR A 192 -19.16 17.76 16.35
C THR A 192 -18.61 19.13 16.72
N PRO A 193 -19.45 20.18 16.85
CA PRO A 193 -19.02 21.44 17.42
C PRO A 193 -18.40 21.16 18.79
N VAL A 194 -17.16 21.60 19.00
CA VAL A 194 -16.58 21.63 20.35
C VAL A 194 -17.37 22.69 21.10
N GLU A 195 -18.30 22.28 21.98
CA GLU A 195 -18.86 23.18 22.98
C GLU A 195 -17.69 23.77 23.77
N LYS A 196 -17.60 25.11 23.76
CA LYS A 196 -16.66 25.89 24.57
C LYS A 196 -17.18 26.03 25.99
#